data_AF-A0A1I2FDG4-F1
#
_entry.id   AF-A0A1I2FDG4-F1
#
_cell.length_a   1.000
_cell.length_b   1.000
_cell.length_c   1.000
_cell.angle_alpha   90.00
_cell.angle_beta   90.00
_cell.angle_gamma   90.00
#
_symmetry.space_group_name_H-M   'P 1'
#
loop_
_entity.id
_entity.type
_entity.pdbx_description
1 polymer ?
#
loop_
_entity_poly.entity_id
_entity_poly.type
_entity_poly.pdbx_seq_one_letter_code
_entity_poly.pdbx_strand_id
1 'polypeptide(L)'
;MSVLLSLLLCLAPAGSDDWPRPPSRSAPPSAAPAAVETATPADPAPAAAHPRPKRRCADKKGRCDRRPSRGKRNPPIDPRLVEAAARRDQLLTVSASMVAAGRTTDAAEMVRGAAEALGDPVLYLAAADLQLADGRARIRHIDAAVALADRARKAALAPEQALLPADAVPRLVDLADQLGRHAEQRRERLQLQRRGRAELAAGSAFLGLGLAGVALIASGAALAARVDAAQAADPATDPAYSAALAERRDGAEAMLAVGLVGGLAGLAIGIPLTVAGARDHKRSRAGESEAPHLRIAPGFAGLTVSGRF
;
A
#
# COMPACT_ATOMS: atom_id res chain seq x y z
N MET A 1 -5.71 12.89 14.99
CA MET A 1 -6.89 12.05 15.28
C MET A 1 -7.34 12.10 16.75
N SER A 2 -6.45 12.19 17.76
CA SER A 2 -6.88 12.21 19.18
C SER A 2 -7.81 13.36 19.57
N VAL A 3 -7.66 14.56 19.01
CA VAL A 3 -8.49 15.72 19.37
C VAL A 3 -9.95 15.56 18.91
N LEU A 4 -10.16 14.95 17.75
CA LEU A 4 -11.50 14.69 17.19
C LEU A 4 -12.23 13.57 17.96
N LEU A 5 -11.49 12.59 18.48
CA LEU A 5 -12.06 11.53 19.32
C LEU A 5 -12.44 12.04 20.72
N SER A 6 -11.65 12.94 21.31
CA SER A 6 -12.00 13.60 22.59
C SER A 6 -13.25 14.49 22.47
N LEU A 7 -13.43 15.18 21.35
CA LEU A 7 -14.66 15.97 21.12
C LEU A 7 -15.91 15.09 20.96
N LEU A 8 -15.78 13.92 20.34
CA LEU A 8 -16.89 12.96 20.21
C LEU A 8 -17.24 12.26 21.53
N LEU A 9 -16.26 11.99 22.41
CA LEU A 9 -16.53 11.43 23.73
C LEU A 9 -17.13 12.44 24.72
N CYS A 10 -16.84 13.74 24.57
CA CYS A 10 -17.43 14.77 25.43
C CYS A 10 -18.90 15.08 25.11
N LEU A 11 -19.43 14.63 23.96
CA LEU A 11 -20.82 14.81 23.56
C LEU A 11 -21.71 13.59 23.82
N ALA A 12 -21.21 12.51 24.41
CA ALA A 12 -22.08 11.45 24.90
C ALA A 12 -22.85 11.98 26.12
N PRO A 13 -24.18 12.22 26.02
CA PRO A 13 -24.95 12.63 27.19
C PRO A 13 -24.86 11.50 28.23
N ALA A 14 -24.38 11.84 29.43
CA ALA A 14 -24.49 10.95 30.57
C ALA A 14 -25.99 10.64 30.75
N GLY A 15 -26.41 9.43 30.40
CA GLY A 15 -27.79 8.99 30.54
C GLY A 15 -28.15 8.88 32.02
N SER A 16 -28.55 9.99 32.62
CA SER A 16 -29.43 9.95 33.78
C SER A 16 -30.86 9.81 33.26
N ASP A 17 -31.47 8.66 33.50
CA ASP A 17 -32.90 8.38 33.27
C ASP A 17 -33.81 9.19 34.21
N ASP A 18 -33.46 10.43 34.53
CA ASP A 18 -34.30 11.36 35.28
C ASP A 18 -35.24 12.10 34.31
N TRP A 19 -36.25 11.37 33.85
CA TRP A 19 -37.45 12.01 33.33
C TRP A 19 -38.23 12.61 34.50
N PRO A 20 -38.73 13.86 34.41
CA PRO A 20 -39.70 14.37 35.37
C PRO A 20 -40.90 13.42 35.32
N ARG A 21 -41.08 12.65 36.39
CA ARG A 21 -42.18 11.71 36.50
C ARG A 21 -43.47 12.53 36.60
N PRO A 22 -44.49 12.27 35.77
CA PRO A 22 -45.81 12.83 36.02
C PRO A 22 -46.28 12.43 37.43
N PRO A 23 -47.13 13.23 38.12
CA PRO A 23 -47.65 12.89 39.43
C PRO A 23 -48.28 11.49 39.39
N SER A 24 -47.83 10.64 40.31
CA SER A 24 -47.99 9.19 40.24
C SER A 24 -49.45 8.73 40.25
N ARG A 25 -49.89 8.10 39.15
CA ARG A 25 -50.94 7.07 39.20
C ARG A 25 -50.29 5.70 39.19
N SER A 26 -50.60 4.91 40.21
CA SER A 26 -50.12 3.54 40.40
C SER A 26 -50.56 2.64 39.25
N ALA A 27 -49.58 2.04 38.56
CA ALA A 27 -49.80 1.01 37.56
C ALA A 27 -49.05 -0.29 37.97
N PRO A 28 -49.61 -1.47 37.66
CA PRO A 28 -49.15 -2.77 38.14
C PRO A 28 -47.94 -3.32 37.34
N PRO A 29 -47.23 -4.33 37.88
CA PRO A 29 -46.06 -4.92 37.22
C PRO A 29 -46.48 -5.98 36.20
N SER A 30 -45.70 -6.15 35.11
CA SER A 30 -45.20 -7.46 34.64
C SER A 30 -44.57 -7.42 33.23
N ALA A 31 -43.47 -8.17 33.12
CA ALA A 31 -43.08 -9.10 32.04
C ALA A 31 -41.81 -8.74 31.23
N ALA A 32 -40.73 -9.47 31.53
CA ALA A 32 -39.63 -9.80 30.59
C ALA A 32 -40.10 -10.95 29.66
N PRO A 33 -39.64 -11.09 28.41
CA PRO A 33 -38.31 -11.62 28.05
C PRO A 33 -37.78 -11.00 26.72
N ALA A 34 -36.75 -11.41 25.96
CA ALA A 34 -35.98 -12.63 25.81
C ALA A 34 -34.62 -12.31 25.15
N ALA A 35 -33.62 -13.16 25.40
CA ALA A 35 -32.33 -13.15 24.72
C ALA A 35 -32.45 -13.61 23.26
N VAL A 36 -31.70 -12.97 22.36
CA VAL A 36 -31.53 -13.41 20.97
C VAL A 36 -30.09 -13.85 20.75
N GLU A 37 -29.95 -15.09 20.32
CA GLU A 37 -28.73 -15.82 19.99
C GLU A 37 -28.22 -15.52 18.56
N THR A 38 -26.87 -15.45 18.48
CA THR A 38 -25.94 -15.90 17.43
C THR A 38 -26.27 -15.79 15.93
N ALA A 39 -25.32 -15.20 15.18
CA ALA A 39 -24.91 -15.70 13.86
C ALA A 39 -23.47 -15.25 13.51
N THR A 40 -22.57 -16.23 13.44
CA THR A 40 -21.19 -16.10 12.94
C THR A 40 -21.18 -16.39 11.43
N PRO A 41 -20.63 -15.53 10.55
CA PRO A 41 -20.42 -15.87 9.15
C PRO A 41 -19.08 -16.58 8.92
N ALA A 42 -19.15 -17.60 8.07
CA ALA A 42 -18.14 -18.59 7.73
C ALA A 42 -17.02 -18.08 6.81
N ASP A 43 -15.85 -18.70 6.97
CA ASP A 43 -14.70 -18.66 6.06
C ASP A 43 -15.02 -19.26 4.67
N PRO A 44 -14.63 -18.60 3.57
CA PRO A 44 -14.57 -19.24 2.26
C PRO A 44 -13.23 -19.96 2.02
N ALA A 45 -13.34 -21.24 1.70
CA ALA A 45 -12.27 -22.15 1.30
C ALA A 45 -11.54 -21.71 -0.01
N PRO A 46 -10.26 -22.12 -0.20
CA PRO A 46 -9.44 -21.70 -1.34
C PRO A 46 -9.78 -22.44 -2.64
N ALA A 47 -9.79 -21.69 -3.75
CA ALA A 47 -10.05 -22.16 -5.10
C ALA A 47 -8.90 -23.02 -5.68
N ALA A 48 -9.31 -23.97 -6.50
CA ALA A 48 -8.54 -25.06 -7.09
C ALA A 48 -7.39 -24.62 -8.03
N ALA A 49 -6.31 -25.42 -8.00
CA ALA A 49 -5.15 -25.32 -8.86
C ALA A 49 -5.43 -25.84 -10.28
N HIS A 50 -5.02 -25.07 -11.30
CA HIS A 50 -5.02 -25.52 -12.70
C HIS A 50 -3.76 -26.32 -13.05
N PRO A 51 -3.86 -27.39 -13.86
CA PRO A 51 -2.72 -28.20 -14.28
C PRO A 51 -1.93 -27.55 -15.43
N ARG A 52 -0.60 -27.63 -15.34
CA ARG A 52 0.37 -27.17 -16.36
C ARG A 52 0.45 -28.14 -17.55
N PRO A 53 0.55 -27.67 -18.81
CA PRO A 53 0.79 -28.54 -19.95
C PRO A 53 2.27 -28.92 -20.08
N LYS A 54 2.53 -30.23 -20.19
CA LYS A 54 3.84 -30.83 -20.52
C LYS A 54 4.14 -30.60 -22.00
N ARG A 55 5.19 -29.83 -22.33
CA ARG A 55 5.74 -29.75 -23.69
C ARG A 55 6.74 -30.87 -23.92
N ARG A 56 6.50 -31.63 -24.99
CA ARG A 56 7.31 -32.74 -25.51
C ARG A 56 8.65 -32.23 -26.04
N CYS A 57 9.73 -32.86 -25.61
CA CYS A 57 11.03 -32.80 -26.27
C CYS A 57 10.94 -33.58 -27.59
N ALA A 58 11.19 -32.91 -28.71
CA ALA A 58 11.40 -33.57 -29.99
C ALA A 58 12.90 -33.72 -30.20
N ASP A 59 13.34 -34.98 -30.21
CA ASP A 59 14.65 -35.42 -30.69
C ASP A 59 14.90 -34.90 -32.11
N LYS A 60 16.00 -34.16 -32.30
CA LYS A 60 16.58 -33.96 -33.61
C LYS A 60 18.09 -34.20 -33.54
N LYS A 61 18.46 -35.47 -33.65
CA LYS A 61 19.80 -35.96 -33.98
C LYS A 61 20.17 -35.43 -35.37
N GLY A 62 20.87 -34.30 -35.42
CA GLY A 62 21.54 -33.77 -36.60
C GLY A 62 23.03 -33.63 -36.29
N ARG A 63 23.79 -34.69 -36.57
CA ARG A 63 25.25 -34.70 -36.52
C ARG A 63 25.77 -33.87 -37.69
N CYS A 64 26.21 -32.65 -37.43
CA CYS A 64 26.97 -31.85 -38.39
C CYS A 64 28.42 -31.79 -37.91
N ASP A 65 29.28 -32.55 -38.60
CA ASP A 65 30.73 -32.46 -38.51
C ASP A 65 31.18 -31.07 -39.01
N ARG A 66 31.23 -30.10 -38.11
CA ARG A 66 31.85 -28.80 -38.37
C ARG A 66 33.35 -28.92 -38.12
N ARG A 67 34.12 -28.84 -39.21
CA ARG A 67 35.57 -28.62 -39.21
C ARG A 67 35.95 -27.53 -38.18
N PRO A 68 36.97 -27.75 -37.33
CA PRO A 68 37.47 -26.72 -36.45
C PRO A 68 38.12 -25.62 -37.31
N SER A 69 37.45 -24.47 -37.44
CA SER A 69 38.05 -23.29 -38.05
C SER A 69 39.26 -22.88 -37.21
N ARG A 70 40.44 -22.89 -37.84
CA ARG A 70 41.72 -22.42 -37.25
C ARG A 70 41.49 -21.09 -36.53
N GLY A 71 41.77 -21.11 -35.22
CA GLY A 71 41.46 -20.06 -34.28
C GLY A 71 42.07 -18.72 -34.67
N LYS A 72 41.22 -17.73 -34.87
CA LYS A 72 41.59 -16.33 -34.66
C LYS A 72 42.00 -16.23 -33.20
N ARG A 73 43.27 -15.97 -32.92
CA ARG A 73 43.76 -15.71 -31.56
C ARG A 73 43.02 -14.47 -31.07
N ASN A 74 42.24 -14.62 -30.00
CA ASN A 74 41.61 -13.47 -29.36
C ASN A 74 42.70 -12.47 -28.97
N PRO A 75 42.48 -11.16 -29.13
CA PRO A 75 43.43 -10.16 -28.66
C PRO A 75 43.72 -10.37 -27.17
N PRO A 76 44.94 -10.03 -26.71
CA PRO A 76 45.29 -10.15 -25.31
C PRO A 76 44.31 -9.33 -24.46
N ILE A 77 43.67 -9.99 -23.50
CA ILE A 77 42.73 -9.37 -22.57
C ILE A 77 43.56 -8.53 -21.58
N ASP A 78 43.17 -7.27 -21.38
CA ASP A 78 43.82 -6.39 -20.41
C ASP A 78 43.70 -6.99 -18.99
N PRO A 79 44.82 -7.25 -18.27
CA PRO A 79 44.79 -7.85 -16.94
C PRO A 79 43.98 -7.03 -15.92
N ARG A 80 43.89 -5.70 -16.09
CA ARG A 80 43.09 -4.83 -15.20
C ARG A 80 41.60 -5.14 -15.29
N LEU A 81 41.11 -5.51 -16.48
CA LEU A 81 39.72 -5.93 -16.68
C LEU A 81 39.43 -7.25 -15.96
N VAL A 82 40.39 -8.18 -15.97
CA VAL A 82 40.27 -9.47 -15.29
C VAL A 82 40.23 -9.29 -13.77
N GLU A 83 41.13 -8.46 -13.23
CA GLU A 83 41.16 -8.18 -11.79
C GLU A 83 39.89 -7.45 -11.32
N ALA A 84 39.43 -6.44 -12.08
CA ALA A 84 38.19 -5.72 -11.78
C ALA A 84 36.98 -6.66 -11.80
N ALA A 85 36.90 -7.55 -12.79
CA ALA A 85 35.83 -8.56 -12.87
C ALA A 85 35.87 -9.52 -11.67
N ALA A 86 37.05 -10.02 -11.29
CA ALA A 86 37.20 -10.91 -10.13
C ALA A 86 36.79 -10.22 -8.82
N ARG A 87 37.19 -8.96 -8.63
CA ARG A 87 36.82 -8.17 -7.43
C ARG A 87 35.32 -7.91 -7.37
N ARG A 88 34.71 -7.59 -8.50
CA ARG A 88 33.25 -7.47 -8.63
C ARG A 88 32.55 -8.77 -8.26
N ASP A 89 33.00 -9.91 -8.78
CA ASP A 89 32.36 -11.21 -8.51
C ASP A 89 32.41 -11.59 -7.03
N GLN A 90 33.52 -11.29 -6.34
CA GLN A 90 33.62 -11.46 -4.89
C GLN A 90 32.59 -10.62 -4.14
N LEU A 91 32.46 -9.32 -4.48
CA LEU A 91 31.49 -8.43 -3.85
C LEU A 91 30.05 -8.88 -4.09
N LEU A 92 29.72 -9.31 -5.30
CA LEU A 92 28.41 -9.83 -5.65
C LEU A 92 28.10 -11.12 -4.89
N THR A 93 29.09 -12.02 -4.74
CA THR A 93 28.94 -13.25 -3.95
C THR A 93 28.66 -12.95 -2.47
N VAL A 94 29.42 -12.03 -1.87
CA VAL A 94 29.20 -11.59 -0.49
C VAL A 94 27.81 -10.97 -0.35
N SER A 95 27.41 -10.08 -1.27
CA SER A 95 26.10 -9.44 -1.24
C SER A 95 24.95 -10.46 -1.34
N ALA A 96 25.10 -11.48 -2.18
CA ALA A 96 24.12 -12.55 -2.33
C ALA A 96 23.97 -13.36 -1.03
N SER A 97 25.08 -13.63 -0.32
CA SER A 97 25.01 -14.28 1.00
C SER A 97 24.30 -13.43 2.05
N MET A 98 24.47 -12.10 2.01
CA MET A 98 23.78 -11.17 2.91
C MET A 98 22.28 -11.11 2.61
N VAL A 99 21.91 -11.10 1.33
CA VAL A 99 20.50 -11.20 0.88
C VAL A 99 19.87 -12.52 1.34
N ALA A 100 20.58 -13.64 1.21
CA ALA A 100 20.11 -14.94 1.70
C ALA A 100 19.91 -14.96 3.23
N ALA A 101 20.67 -14.15 3.97
CA ALA A 101 20.51 -13.94 5.41
C ALA A 101 19.44 -12.90 5.77
N GLY A 102 18.68 -12.36 4.80
CA GLY A 102 17.66 -11.33 5.02
C GLY A 102 18.20 -9.92 5.26
N ARG A 103 19.51 -9.69 5.06
CA ARG A 103 20.20 -8.40 5.21
C ARG A 103 20.32 -7.67 3.88
N THR A 104 19.20 -7.45 3.21
CA THR A 104 19.14 -6.82 1.88
C THR A 104 19.62 -5.37 1.90
N THR A 105 19.25 -4.60 2.93
CA THR A 105 19.67 -3.19 3.08
C THR A 105 21.18 -3.07 3.25
N ASP A 106 21.77 -3.88 4.13
CA ASP A 106 23.21 -3.88 4.36
C ASP A 106 23.98 -4.30 3.10
N ALA A 107 23.44 -5.28 2.36
CA ALA A 107 24.00 -5.69 1.07
C ALA A 107 23.96 -4.55 0.06
N ALA A 108 22.85 -3.82 -0.05
CA ALA A 108 22.69 -2.68 -0.95
C ALA A 108 23.68 -1.55 -0.62
N GLU A 109 23.84 -1.22 0.66
CA GLU A 109 24.79 -0.20 1.13
C GLU A 109 26.24 -0.60 0.88
N MET A 110 26.60 -1.86 1.15
CA MET A 110 27.94 -2.39 0.86
C MET A 110 28.25 -2.34 -0.63
N VAL A 111 27.34 -2.83 -1.49
CA VAL A 111 27.54 -2.82 -2.94
C VAL A 111 27.57 -1.40 -3.47
N ARG A 112 26.76 -0.48 -2.95
CA ARG A 112 26.82 0.95 -3.31
C ARG A 112 28.17 1.56 -2.98
N GLY A 113 28.68 1.36 -1.76
CA GLY A 113 29.97 1.88 -1.34
C GLY A 113 31.11 1.34 -2.21
N ALA A 114 31.05 0.06 -2.57
CA ALA A 114 32.01 -0.53 -3.50
C ALA A 114 31.89 0.02 -4.93
N ALA A 115 30.67 0.26 -5.40
CA ALA A 115 30.42 0.88 -6.71
C ALA A 115 31.01 2.29 -6.78
N GLU A 116 30.84 3.10 -5.72
CA GLU A 116 31.41 4.45 -5.63
C GLU A 116 32.93 4.43 -5.56
N ALA A 117 33.51 3.48 -4.83
CA ALA A 117 34.96 3.35 -4.72
C ALA A 117 35.62 2.88 -6.03
N LEU A 118 34.95 2.03 -6.80
CA LEU A 118 35.49 1.43 -8.03
C LEU A 118 35.05 2.13 -9.31
N GLY A 119 34.00 2.96 -9.25
CA GLY A 119 33.37 3.55 -10.43
C GLY A 119 32.74 2.52 -11.37
N ASP A 120 32.43 1.30 -10.89
CA ASP A 120 31.95 0.20 -11.74
C ASP A 120 30.43 0.31 -11.98
N PRO A 121 29.97 0.51 -13.24
CA PRO A 121 28.55 0.60 -13.55
C PRO A 121 27.78 -0.69 -13.26
N VAL A 122 28.42 -1.86 -13.30
CA VAL A 122 27.75 -3.13 -12.96
C VAL A 122 27.41 -3.18 -11.47
N LEU A 123 28.31 -2.68 -10.61
CA LEU A 123 28.04 -2.58 -9.18
C LEU A 123 26.97 -1.53 -8.87
N TYR A 124 26.92 -0.42 -9.62
CA TYR A 124 25.83 0.54 -9.51
C TYR A 124 24.46 -0.07 -9.86
N LEU A 125 24.38 -0.86 -10.94
CA LEU A 125 23.15 -1.57 -11.31
C LEU A 125 22.76 -2.63 -10.27
N ALA A 126 23.73 -3.37 -9.74
CA ALA A 126 23.48 -4.35 -8.69
C ALA A 126 22.97 -3.68 -7.40
N ALA A 127 23.54 -2.54 -7.00
CA ALA A 127 23.05 -1.75 -5.88
C ALA A 127 21.61 -1.24 -6.13
N ALA A 128 21.32 -0.76 -7.35
CA ALA A 128 19.98 -0.32 -7.74
C ALA A 128 18.96 -1.46 -7.63
N ASP A 129 19.30 -2.64 -8.14
CA ASP A 129 18.43 -3.83 -8.07
C ASP A 129 18.18 -4.26 -6.61
N LEU A 130 19.22 -4.27 -5.77
CA LEU A 130 19.08 -4.58 -4.34
C LEU A 130 18.17 -3.59 -3.59
N GLN A 131 18.21 -2.29 -3.94
CA GLN A 131 17.30 -1.28 -3.38
C GLN A 131 15.85 -1.52 -3.78
N LEU A 132 15.61 -2.09 -4.97
CA LEU A 132 14.28 -2.46 -5.44
C LEU A 132 13.84 -3.83 -4.90
N ALA A 133 14.76 -4.77 -4.66
CA ALA A 133 14.46 -6.11 -4.19
C ALA A 133 13.83 -6.13 -2.79
N ASP A 134 14.05 -5.09 -1.97
CA ASP A 134 13.35 -4.97 -0.70
C ASP A 134 11.83 -4.78 -0.93
N GLY A 135 11.05 -5.77 -0.54
CA GLY A 135 9.58 -5.73 -0.60
C GLY A 135 8.98 -4.61 0.25
N ARG A 136 9.75 -4.07 1.20
CA ARG A 136 9.37 -2.91 2.03
C ARG A 136 9.93 -1.59 1.50
N ALA A 137 10.51 -1.59 0.29
CA ALA A 137 11.13 -0.42 -0.31
C ALA A 137 10.20 0.80 -0.24
N ARG A 138 10.62 1.76 0.58
CA ARG A 138 10.03 3.09 0.67
C ARG A 138 10.40 3.88 -0.59
N ILE A 139 9.65 4.95 -0.87
CA ILE A 139 9.93 5.86 -2.00
C ILE A 139 11.40 6.29 -2.05
N ARG A 140 12.04 6.54 -0.89
CA ARG A 140 13.47 6.87 -0.80
C ARG A 140 14.41 5.83 -1.41
N HIS A 141 14.11 4.54 -1.25
CA HIS A 141 14.92 3.46 -1.84
C HIS A 141 14.75 3.40 -3.35
N ILE A 142 13.54 3.69 -3.85
CA ILE A 142 13.27 3.79 -5.28
C ILE A 142 14.00 4.98 -5.89
N ASP A 143 13.97 6.14 -5.24
CA ASP A 143 14.70 7.34 -5.70
C ASP A 143 16.21 7.07 -5.72
N ALA A 144 16.74 6.35 -4.71
CA ALA A 144 18.12 5.91 -4.70
C ALA A 144 18.42 4.94 -5.86
N ALA A 145 17.53 4.01 -6.17
CA ALA A 145 17.69 3.09 -7.30
C ALA A 145 17.72 3.82 -8.65
N VAL A 146 16.86 4.83 -8.87
CA VAL A 146 16.88 5.69 -10.07
C VAL A 146 18.23 6.40 -10.17
N ALA A 147 18.68 7.05 -9.08
CA ALA A 147 19.96 7.75 -9.07
C ALA A 147 21.16 6.80 -9.34
N LEU A 148 21.10 5.55 -8.85
CA LEU A 148 22.12 4.55 -9.11
C LEU A 148 22.10 4.06 -10.56
N ALA A 149 20.93 3.85 -11.15
CA ALA A 149 20.80 3.51 -12.57
C ALA A 149 21.37 4.64 -13.46
N ASP A 150 21.08 5.90 -13.16
CA ASP A 150 21.64 7.05 -13.87
C ASP A 150 23.16 7.13 -13.75
N ARG A 151 23.70 6.86 -12.55
CA ARG A 151 25.15 6.80 -12.33
C ARG A 151 25.79 5.66 -13.11
N ALA A 152 25.16 4.48 -13.14
CA ALA A 152 25.63 3.36 -13.93
C ALA A 152 25.68 3.71 -15.43
N ARG A 153 24.64 4.35 -15.96
CA ARG A 153 24.61 4.80 -17.35
C ARG A 153 25.73 5.78 -17.65
N LYS A 154 25.94 6.78 -16.78
CA LYS A 154 27.01 7.77 -16.93
C LYS A 154 28.40 7.13 -16.89
N ALA A 155 28.63 6.21 -15.95
CA ALA A 155 29.89 5.48 -15.83
C ALA A 155 30.15 4.55 -17.02
N ALA A 156 29.13 3.88 -17.55
CA ALA A 156 29.25 3.04 -18.74
C ALA A 156 29.61 3.85 -20.01
N LEU A 157 29.15 5.09 -20.09
CA LEU A 157 29.43 6.01 -21.21
C LEU A 157 30.75 6.78 -21.07
N ALA A 158 31.48 6.62 -19.97
CA ALA A 158 32.76 7.27 -19.73
C ALA A 158 33.92 6.30 -20.08
N PRO A 159 34.44 6.31 -21.32
CA PRO A 159 35.35 5.28 -21.83
C PRO A 159 36.70 5.23 -21.09
N GLU A 160 37.12 6.32 -20.46
CA GLU A 160 38.40 6.39 -19.72
C GLU A 160 38.33 5.75 -18.33
N GLN A 161 37.13 5.58 -17.78
CA GLN A 161 36.90 5.07 -16.42
C GLN A 161 36.29 3.67 -16.42
N ALA A 162 35.66 3.28 -17.53
CA ALA A 162 35.02 1.99 -17.68
C ALA A 162 36.08 0.88 -17.86
N LEU A 163 36.39 0.17 -16.77
CA LEU A 163 37.08 -1.13 -16.80
C LEU A 163 36.15 -2.23 -17.33
N LEU A 164 35.64 -2.03 -18.54
CA LEU A 164 34.65 -2.89 -19.19
C LEU A 164 35.01 -3.15 -20.65
N PRO A 165 34.63 -4.32 -21.18
CA PRO A 165 34.77 -4.58 -22.61
C PRO A 165 33.76 -3.71 -23.40
N ALA A 166 34.21 -3.16 -24.52
CA ALA A 166 33.44 -2.16 -25.28
C ALA A 166 32.07 -2.66 -25.79
N ASP A 167 31.94 -3.97 -26.04
CA ASP A 167 30.70 -4.61 -26.46
C ASP A 167 29.65 -4.73 -25.33
N ALA A 168 30.07 -4.60 -24.06
CA ALA A 168 29.16 -4.60 -22.92
C ALA A 168 28.48 -3.25 -22.69
N VAL A 169 29.05 -2.13 -23.18
CA VAL A 169 28.53 -0.77 -22.91
C VAL A 169 27.08 -0.60 -23.36
N PRO A 170 26.67 -0.94 -24.60
CA PRO A 170 25.28 -0.77 -25.03
C PRO A 170 24.30 -1.55 -24.16
N ARG A 171 24.67 -2.78 -23.76
CA ARG A 171 23.83 -3.62 -22.90
C ARG A 171 23.66 -3.03 -21.51
N LEU A 172 24.71 -2.44 -20.94
CA LEU A 172 24.65 -1.81 -19.62
C LEU A 172 23.79 -0.54 -19.63
N VAL A 173 23.87 0.25 -20.70
CA VAL A 173 22.99 1.41 -20.89
C VAL A 173 21.54 0.98 -20.99
N ASP A 174 21.25 -0.05 -21.79
CA ASP A 174 19.89 -0.60 -21.91
C ASP A 174 19.35 -1.10 -20.57
N LEU A 175 20.18 -1.79 -19.78
CA LEU A 175 19.82 -2.27 -18.46
C LEU A 175 19.57 -1.14 -17.47
N ALA A 176 20.40 -0.09 -17.50
CA ALA A 176 20.21 1.10 -16.69
C ALA A 176 18.87 1.77 -17.01
N ASP A 177 18.56 1.97 -18.29
CA ASP A 177 17.31 2.59 -18.73
C ASP A 177 16.08 1.70 -18.42
N GLN A 178 16.21 0.37 -18.45
CA GLN A 178 15.16 -0.55 -18.02
C GLN A 178 14.92 -0.48 -16.51
N LEU A 179 15.98 -0.51 -15.71
CA LEU A 179 15.91 -0.39 -14.24
C LEU A 179 15.34 0.96 -13.81
N GLY A 180 15.76 2.05 -14.46
CA GLY A 180 15.24 3.40 -14.22
C GLY A 180 13.72 3.47 -14.47
N ARG A 181 13.26 3.01 -15.65
CA ARG A 181 11.83 2.93 -15.96
C ARG A 181 11.06 2.05 -14.98
N HIS A 182 11.63 0.91 -14.58
CA HIS A 182 10.99 0.03 -13.61
C HIS A 182 10.84 0.69 -12.23
N ALA A 183 11.89 1.39 -11.77
CA ALA A 183 11.88 2.14 -10.52
C ALA A 183 10.84 3.27 -10.56
N GLU A 184 10.77 4.05 -11.65
CA GLU A 184 9.76 5.11 -11.83
C GLU A 184 8.33 4.56 -11.81
N GLN A 185 8.06 3.50 -12.57
CA GLN A 185 6.74 2.85 -12.55
C GLN A 185 6.37 2.37 -11.15
N ARG A 186 7.33 1.81 -10.39
CA ARG A 186 7.10 1.40 -9.00
C ARG A 186 6.84 2.61 -8.09
N ARG A 187 7.55 3.73 -8.30
CA ARG A 187 7.32 4.98 -7.58
C ARG A 187 5.89 5.50 -7.79
N GLU A 188 5.45 5.60 -9.04
CA GLU A 188 4.10 6.03 -9.39
C GLU A 188 3.04 5.13 -8.74
N ARG A 189 3.23 3.81 -8.80
CA ARG A 189 2.33 2.84 -8.14
C ARG A 189 2.26 3.04 -6.63
N LEU A 190 3.39 3.22 -5.95
CA LEU A 190 3.40 3.48 -4.51
C LEU A 190 2.74 4.82 -4.16
N GLN A 191 2.91 5.85 -5.00
CA GLN A 191 2.23 7.13 -4.81
C GLN A 191 0.71 6.97 -4.95
N LEU A 192 0.24 6.26 -5.97
CA LEU A 192 -1.19 5.93 -6.13
C LEU A 192 -1.73 5.11 -4.95
N GLN A 193 -0.97 4.13 -4.45
CA GLN A 193 -1.36 3.36 -3.26
C GLN A 193 -1.48 4.24 -2.02
N ARG A 194 -0.52 5.13 -1.78
CA ARG A 194 -0.55 6.05 -0.63
C ARG A 194 -1.71 7.02 -0.72
N ARG A 195 -1.96 7.58 -1.90
CA ARG A 195 -3.09 8.46 -2.16
C ARG A 195 -4.41 7.73 -1.95
N GLY A 196 -4.57 6.55 -2.55
CA GLY A 196 -5.78 5.73 -2.38
C GLY A 196 -6.03 5.35 -0.91
N ARG A 197 -4.99 5.01 -0.15
CA ARG A 197 -5.10 4.76 1.31
C ARG A 197 -5.51 6.01 2.09
N ALA A 198 -4.93 7.16 1.78
CA ALA A 198 -5.29 8.42 2.43
C ALA A 198 -6.75 8.83 2.12
N GLU A 199 -7.18 8.68 0.87
CA GLU A 199 -8.55 8.95 0.44
C GLU A 199 -9.56 7.98 1.07
N LEU A 200 -9.22 6.69 1.17
CA LEU A 200 -10.04 5.70 1.89
C LEU A 200 -10.16 6.04 3.38
N ALA A 201 -9.04 6.39 4.03
CA ALA A 201 -9.04 6.76 5.45
C ALA A 201 -9.88 8.02 5.68
N ALA A 202 -9.68 9.07 4.89
CA ALA A 202 -10.48 10.29 4.95
C ALA A 202 -11.96 10.01 4.70
N GLY A 203 -12.27 9.26 3.64
CA GLY A 203 -13.63 8.87 3.30
C GLY A 203 -14.31 8.08 4.43
N SER A 204 -13.60 7.14 5.05
CA SER A 204 -14.12 6.37 6.19
C SER A 204 -14.40 7.25 7.42
N ALA A 205 -13.56 8.25 7.68
CA ALA A 205 -13.78 9.20 8.77
C ALA A 205 -15.01 10.07 8.52
N PHE A 206 -15.18 10.58 7.30
CA PHE A 206 -16.36 11.37 6.92
C PHE A 206 -17.65 10.55 6.91
N LEU A 207 -17.60 9.29 6.46
CA LEU A 207 -18.73 8.37 6.56
C LEU A 207 -19.10 8.09 8.02
N GLY A 208 -18.12 7.86 8.89
CA GLY A 208 -18.35 7.69 10.32
C GLY A 208 -19.04 8.91 10.95
N LEU A 209 -18.59 10.12 10.60
CA LEU A 209 -19.23 11.37 11.02
C LEU A 209 -20.66 11.48 10.44
N GLY A 210 -20.84 11.12 9.18
CA GLY A 210 -22.14 11.10 8.51
C GLY A 210 -23.15 10.18 9.20
N LEU A 211 -22.73 8.96 9.52
CA LEU A 211 -23.54 7.97 10.26
C LEU A 211 -23.85 8.43 11.68
N ALA A 212 -22.89 9.06 12.37
CA ALA A 212 -23.14 9.66 13.68
C ALA A 212 -24.20 10.79 13.60
N GLY A 213 -24.16 11.61 12.54
CA GLY A 213 -25.20 12.59 12.26
C GLY A 213 -26.58 11.97 12.07
N VAL A 214 -26.68 10.87 11.31
CA VAL A 214 -27.94 10.12 11.15
C VAL A 214 -28.44 9.56 12.47
N ALA A 215 -27.55 9.05 13.33
CA ALA A 215 -27.92 8.58 14.67
C ALA A 215 -28.45 9.72 15.56
N LEU A 216 -27.87 10.92 15.47
CA LEU A 216 -28.38 12.12 16.15
C LEU A 216 -29.77 12.51 15.66
N ILE A 217 -30.02 12.43 14.34
CA ILE A 217 -31.37 12.70 13.79
C ILE A 217 -32.38 11.72 14.37
N ALA A 218 -32.07 10.42 14.35
CA ALA A 218 -32.96 9.38 14.88
C ALA A 218 -33.24 9.59 16.39
N SER A 219 -32.20 9.95 17.15
CA SER A 219 -32.31 10.24 18.58
C SER A 219 -33.14 11.49 18.86
N GLY A 220 -32.91 12.57 18.11
CA GLY A 220 -33.70 13.81 18.21
C GLY A 220 -35.17 13.61 17.84
N ALA A 221 -35.46 12.85 16.78
CA ALA A 221 -36.83 12.53 16.39
C ALA A 221 -37.56 11.69 17.45
N ALA A 222 -36.88 10.70 18.05
CA ALA A 222 -37.44 9.91 19.13
C ALA A 222 -37.70 10.75 20.39
N LEU A 223 -36.82 11.69 20.72
CA LEU A 223 -37.00 12.62 21.83
C LEU A 223 -38.18 13.58 21.59
N ALA A 224 -38.26 14.18 20.40
CA ALA A 224 -39.37 15.05 20.00
C ALA A 224 -40.73 14.32 20.10
N ALA A 225 -40.81 13.09 19.60
CA ALA A 225 -42.02 12.27 19.71
C ALA A 225 -42.43 11.99 21.16
N ARG A 226 -41.46 11.79 22.07
CA ARG A 226 -41.74 11.64 23.51
C ARG A 226 -42.22 12.93 24.15
N VAL A 227 -41.66 14.08 23.76
CA VAL A 227 -42.11 15.40 24.23
C VAL A 227 -43.53 15.68 23.76
N ASP A 228 -43.84 15.44 22.49
CA ASP A 228 -45.19 15.64 21.94
C ASP A 228 -46.21 14.70 22.64
N ALA A 229 -45.84 13.45 22.91
CA ALA A 229 -46.68 12.51 23.66
C ALA A 229 -46.91 12.96 25.12
N ALA A 230 -45.87 13.47 25.80
CA ALA A 230 -45.98 13.99 27.15
C ALA A 230 -46.87 15.24 27.21
N GLN A 231 -46.71 16.15 26.25
CA GLN A 231 -47.53 17.36 26.12
C GLN A 231 -49.00 17.04 25.82
N ALA A 232 -49.27 15.99 25.04
CA ALA A 232 -50.63 15.51 24.79
C ALA A 232 -51.28 14.83 26.02
N ALA A 233 -50.47 14.20 26.88
CA ALA A 233 -50.96 13.52 28.07
C ALA A 233 -51.29 14.47 29.23
N ASP A 234 -50.60 15.61 29.33
CA ASP A 234 -50.85 16.63 30.35
C ASP A 234 -50.82 18.04 29.73
N PRO A 235 -51.96 18.51 29.19
CA PRO A 235 -52.08 19.84 28.61
C PRO A 235 -52.06 20.92 29.70
N ALA A 236 -50.86 21.22 30.20
CA ALA A 236 -50.44 22.43 30.87
C ALA A 236 -51.26 22.88 32.10
N THR A 237 -51.24 22.08 33.18
CA THR A 237 -51.69 22.57 34.50
C THR A 237 -50.54 23.18 35.33
N ASP A 238 -49.28 22.77 35.08
CA ASP A 238 -48.09 23.24 35.81
C ASP A 238 -47.10 24.02 34.91
N PRO A 239 -46.86 25.32 35.17
CA PRO A 239 -45.91 26.11 34.37
C PRO A 239 -44.48 25.58 34.45
N ALA A 240 -44.05 25.00 35.57
CA ALA A 240 -42.68 24.48 35.72
C ALA A 240 -42.46 23.25 34.83
N TYR A 241 -43.45 22.37 34.73
CA TYR A 241 -43.41 21.21 33.83
C TYR A 241 -43.38 21.62 32.36
N SER A 242 -44.18 22.62 31.97
CA SER A 242 -44.20 23.13 30.59
C SER A 242 -42.87 23.76 30.15
N ALA A 243 -42.18 24.46 31.06
CA ALA A 243 -40.85 25.02 30.80
C ALA A 243 -39.79 23.92 30.59
N ALA A 244 -39.83 22.86 31.40
CA ALA A 244 -38.93 21.72 31.24
C ALA A 244 -39.16 20.93 29.94
N LEU A 245 -40.41 20.83 29.48
CA LEU A 245 -40.72 20.23 28.17
C LEU A 245 -40.23 21.09 27.01
N ALA A 246 -40.34 22.43 27.11
CA ALA A 246 -39.82 23.35 26.10
C ALA A 246 -38.28 23.22 25.96
N GLU A 247 -37.53 23.18 27.05
CA GLU A 247 -36.07 22.99 27.01
C GLU A 247 -35.67 21.66 26.34
N ARG A 248 -36.42 20.57 26.62
CA ARG A 248 -36.19 19.27 25.95
C ARG A 248 -36.53 19.30 24.46
N ARG A 249 -37.55 20.06 24.07
CA ARG A 249 -37.93 20.28 22.67
C ARG A 249 -36.82 21.01 21.93
N ASP A 250 -36.31 22.09 22.50
CA ASP A 250 -35.19 22.87 21.93
C ASP A 250 -33.94 21.99 21.76
N GLY A 251 -33.66 21.12 22.75
CA GLY A 251 -32.58 20.13 22.66
C GLY A 251 -32.79 19.13 21.52
N ALA A 252 -34.01 18.62 21.31
CA ALA A 252 -34.35 17.72 20.21
C ALA A 252 -34.19 18.41 18.85
N GLU A 253 -34.66 19.65 18.71
CA GLU A 253 -34.53 20.46 17.48
C GLU A 253 -33.05 20.74 17.16
N ALA A 254 -32.23 21.05 18.18
CA ALA A 254 -30.79 21.21 18.01
C ALA A 254 -30.12 19.91 17.54
N MET A 255 -30.46 18.75 18.12
CA MET A 255 -29.93 17.44 17.67
C MET A 255 -30.31 17.13 16.22
N LEU A 256 -31.55 17.42 15.82
CA LEU A 256 -32.01 17.25 14.45
C LEU A 256 -31.24 18.17 13.48
N ALA A 257 -31.09 19.44 13.81
CA ALA A 257 -30.38 20.41 12.97
C ALA A 257 -28.89 20.04 12.82
N VAL A 258 -28.20 19.76 13.93
CA VAL A 258 -26.79 19.34 13.92
C VAL A 258 -26.61 18.02 13.20
N GLY A 259 -27.48 17.04 13.47
CA GLY A 259 -27.46 15.73 12.84
C GLY A 259 -27.68 15.80 11.33
N LEU A 260 -28.60 16.65 10.86
CA LEU A 260 -28.89 16.83 9.44
C LEU A 260 -27.71 17.49 8.71
N VAL A 261 -27.19 18.60 9.24
CA VAL A 261 -26.07 19.31 8.60
C VAL A 261 -24.80 18.45 8.63
N GLY A 262 -24.45 17.89 9.79
CA GLY A 262 -23.26 17.04 9.94
C GLY A 262 -23.39 15.72 9.19
N GLY A 263 -24.56 15.09 9.22
CA GLY A 263 -24.88 13.85 8.54
C GLY A 263 -24.76 13.96 7.03
N LEU A 264 -25.43 14.96 6.43
CA LEU A 264 -25.39 15.19 4.99
C LEU A 264 -23.99 15.59 4.52
N ALA A 265 -23.30 16.50 5.23
CA ALA A 265 -21.94 16.89 4.86
C ALA A 265 -20.96 15.71 4.94
N GLY A 266 -21.05 14.90 6.00
CA GLY A 266 -20.22 13.71 6.19
C GLY A 266 -20.44 12.68 5.09
N LEU A 267 -21.69 12.37 4.74
CA LEU A 267 -22.00 11.43 3.67
C LEU A 267 -21.62 11.97 2.28
N ALA A 268 -21.92 13.24 2.00
CA ALA A 268 -21.65 13.88 0.70
C ALA A 268 -20.15 13.93 0.38
N ILE A 269 -19.28 14.09 1.39
CA ILE A 269 -17.83 14.07 1.21
C ILE A 269 -17.27 12.63 1.33
N GLY A 270 -17.80 11.82 2.25
CA GLY A 270 -17.28 10.48 2.54
C GLY A 270 -17.44 9.48 1.40
N ILE A 271 -18.61 9.46 0.76
CA ILE A 271 -18.88 8.54 -0.36
C ILE A 271 -17.92 8.74 -1.55
N PRO A 272 -17.75 9.95 -2.12
CA PRO A 272 -16.85 10.12 -3.27
C PRO A 272 -15.38 9.83 -2.92
N LEU A 273 -14.92 10.17 -1.71
CA LEU A 273 -13.55 9.86 -1.27
C LEU A 273 -13.32 8.35 -1.13
N THR A 274 -14.28 7.61 -0.57
CA THR A 274 -14.17 6.15 -0.48
C THR A 274 -14.18 5.49 -1.86
N VAL A 275 -15.02 5.95 -2.79
CA VAL A 275 -15.06 5.43 -4.16
C VAL A 275 -13.76 5.74 -4.92
N ALA A 276 -13.26 6.97 -4.85
CA ALA A 276 -12.00 7.37 -5.47
C ALA A 276 -10.83 6.55 -4.92
N GLY A 277 -10.73 6.46 -3.58
CA GLY A 277 -9.67 5.70 -2.92
C GLY A 277 -9.73 4.20 -3.24
N ALA A 278 -10.93 3.60 -3.31
CA ALA A 278 -11.10 2.20 -3.71
C ALA A 278 -10.67 1.96 -5.17
N ARG A 279 -10.98 2.90 -6.07
CA ARG A 279 -10.60 2.82 -7.49
C ARG A 279 -9.08 2.87 -7.66
N ASP A 280 -8.41 3.78 -6.96
CA ASP A 280 -6.96 3.92 -7.04
C ASP A 280 -6.24 2.74 -6.37
N HIS A 281 -6.78 2.22 -5.27
CA HIS A 281 -6.28 0.99 -4.66
C HIS A 281 -6.43 -0.21 -5.62
N LYS A 282 -7.56 -0.35 -6.32
CA LYS A 282 -7.78 -1.42 -7.30
C LYS A 282 -6.83 -1.31 -8.50
N ARG A 283 -6.63 -0.10 -9.03
CA ARG A 283 -5.66 0.16 -10.12
C ARG A 283 -4.24 -0.23 -9.73
N SER A 284 -3.84 0.04 -8.50
CA SER A 284 -2.50 -0.32 -8.03
C SER A 284 -2.28 -1.83 -7.94
N ARG A 285 -3.31 -2.62 -7.59
CA ARG A 285 -3.26 -4.08 -7.52
C ARG A 285 -3.28 -4.75 -8.88
N ALA A 286 -3.99 -4.17 -9.85
CA ALA A 286 -4.05 -4.73 -11.21
C ALA A 286 -2.68 -4.78 -11.90
N GLY A 287 -1.70 -3.98 -11.44
CA GLY A 287 -0.32 -4.02 -11.93
C GLY A 287 0.64 -4.92 -11.14
N GLU A 288 0.18 -5.62 -10.10
CA GLU A 288 1.02 -6.39 -9.17
C GLU A 288 1.39 -7.80 -9.71
N SER A 289 0.82 -8.19 -10.85
CA SER A 289 1.24 -9.39 -11.58
C SER A 289 2.53 -9.11 -12.35
N GLU A 290 3.59 -9.87 -12.00
CA GLU A 290 4.95 -9.84 -12.57
C GLU A 290 5.82 -8.63 -12.17
N ALA A 291 6.42 -8.72 -10.98
CA ALA A 291 7.70 -8.05 -10.75
C ALA A 291 8.76 -8.74 -11.63
N PRO A 292 9.37 -8.04 -12.62
CA PRO A 292 10.43 -8.62 -13.42
C PRO A 292 11.62 -8.91 -12.52
N HIS A 293 11.87 -10.19 -12.24
CA HIS A 293 13.08 -10.60 -11.55
C HIS A 293 14.21 -10.67 -12.57
N LEU A 294 15.02 -9.61 -12.61
CA LEU A 294 16.24 -9.58 -13.40
C LEU A 294 17.35 -10.32 -12.63
N ARG A 295 17.64 -11.57 -12.98
CA ARG A 295 18.84 -12.27 -12.49
C ARG A 295 20.00 -11.98 -13.42
N ILE A 296 20.89 -11.11 -12.98
CA ILE A 296 22.20 -10.91 -13.58
C ILE A 296 23.11 -12.02 -13.06
N ALA A 297 23.46 -12.99 -13.89
CA ALA A 297 24.40 -14.06 -13.55
C ALA A 297 25.63 -13.98 -14.47
N PRO A 298 26.87 -13.98 -13.94
CA PRO A 298 28.06 -14.07 -14.78
C PRO A 298 28.14 -15.47 -15.40
N GLY A 299 28.30 -15.53 -16.73
CA GLY A 299 28.54 -16.77 -17.47
C GLY A 299 29.96 -16.80 -18.06
N PHE A 300 30.44 -18.00 -18.41
CA PHE A 300 31.79 -18.25 -18.94
C PHE A 300 32.13 -17.50 -20.25
N ALA A 301 31.17 -16.79 -20.87
CA ALA A 301 31.35 -15.98 -22.08
C ALA A 301 30.84 -14.52 -21.91
N GLY A 302 30.62 -14.04 -20.68
CA GLY A 302 30.13 -12.69 -20.37
C GLY A 302 28.94 -12.67 -19.41
N LEU A 303 28.40 -11.46 -19.15
CA LEU A 303 27.18 -11.25 -18.35
C LEU A 303 25.97 -11.92 -19.02
N THR A 304 25.39 -12.94 -18.38
CA THR A 304 24.10 -13.51 -18.78
C THR A 304 22.98 -12.86 -17.96
N VAL A 305 22.14 -12.09 -18.64
CA VAL A 305 20.92 -11.53 -18.05
C VAL A 305 19.81 -12.53 -18.29
N SER A 306 19.28 -13.13 -17.24
CA SER A 306 18.09 -13.97 -17.30
C SER A 306 16.99 -13.34 -16.47
N GLY A 307 15.83 -13.10 -17.04
CA GLY A 307 14.68 -12.57 -16.32
C GLY A 307 13.38 -13.08 -16.90
N ARG A 308 12.34 -13.20 -16.05
CA ARG A 308 10.96 -13.32 -16.51
C ARG A 308 10.43 -11.90 -16.64
N PHE A 309 10.05 -11.54 -17.86
CA PHE A 309 9.37 -10.31 -18.21
C PHE A 309 7.91 -10.65 -18.49
#